data_AF-A0A9D7DY71-F1
#
_entry.id   AF-A0A9D7DY71-F1
#
_cell.length_a   1.000
_cell.length_b   1.000
_cell.length_c   1.000
_cell.angle_alpha   90.00
_cell.angle_beta   90.00
_cell.angle_gamma   90.00
#
_symmetry.space_group_name_H-M   'P 1'
#
loop_
_entity.id
_entity.type
_entity.pdbx_description
1 polymer ?
#
loop_
_entity_poly.entity_id
_entity_poly.type
_entity_poly.pdbx_seq_one_letter_code
_entity_poly.pdbx_strand_id
1 'polypeptide(L)'
;MRRLGFIALAAAIGFAGSGEAKTPSATTLEYPTGIVAVVCSRPAVRIGTIMAKAKASLSNVRNIRQSTGLNQSVFWSKFGVTQSAGSRYESDRSLPAPLKLLMQAWLDKVIDDEMLAKLAAKVAKAG
;
A
#
# COMPACT_ATOMS: atom_id res chain seq x y z
N MET A 1 47.33 -2.02 34.04
CA MET A 1 47.15 -3.04 33.00
C MET A 1 46.39 -2.43 31.84
N ARG A 2 46.94 -2.55 30.63
CA ARG A 2 46.57 -1.82 29.41
C ARG A 2 45.26 -2.36 28.84
N ARG A 3 44.30 -1.49 28.50
CA ARG A 3 43.29 -1.77 27.46
C ARG A 3 43.19 -0.57 26.53
N LEU A 4 44.12 -0.56 25.57
CA LEU A 4 43.96 0.14 24.29
C LEU A 4 42.90 -0.65 23.50
N GLY A 5 41.78 0.00 23.16
CA GLY A 5 40.83 -0.48 22.17
C GLY A 5 40.87 0.43 20.95
N PHE A 6 41.83 0.19 20.05
CA PHE A 6 41.65 0.45 18.62
C PHE A 6 40.67 -0.65 18.11
N ILE A 7 39.80 -0.51 17.11
CA ILE A 7 40.00 -0.03 15.74
C ILE A 7 38.60 0.31 15.19
N ALA A 8 38.46 1.47 14.54
CA ALA A 8 37.34 1.81 13.68
C ALA A 8 37.42 0.96 12.39
N LEU A 9 36.37 0.21 12.07
CA LEU A 9 36.25 -0.50 10.80
C LEU A 9 35.21 0.20 9.92
N ALA A 10 35.71 1.07 9.04
CA ALA A 10 34.98 1.54 7.87
C ALA A 10 35.05 0.45 6.79
N ALA A 11 33.89 0.05 6.26
CA ALA A 11 33.81 -0.70 5.01
C ALA A 11 32.67 -0.12 4.17
N ALA A 12 33.07 0.73 3.23
CA ALA A 12 32.25 1.20 2.13
C ALA A 12 31.94 0.03 1.18
N ILE A 13 30.68 -0.13 0.80
CA ILE A 13 30.31 -0.89 -0.39
C ILE A 13 29.55 0.07 -1.29
N GLY A 14 30.28 0.64 -2.24
CA GLY A 14 29.71 1.25 -3.43
C GLY A 14 29.35 0.15 -4.42
N PHE A 15 28.10 0.13 -4.87
CA PHE A 15 27.67 -0.63 -6.03
C PHE A 15 27.19 0.38 -7.07
N ALA A 16 27.98 0.48 -8.15
CA ALA A 16 27.76 1.31 -9.31
C ALA A 16 27.29 0.44 -10.48
N GLY A 17 26.44 1.02 -11.32
CA GLY A 17 26.07 0.51 -12.63
C GLY A 17 24.66 -0.08 -12.68
N SER A 18 23.93 0.01 -13.79
CA SER A 18 24.15 0.71 -15.07
C SER A 18 22.90 0.44 -15.90
N GLY A 19 22.41 1.43 -16.65
CA GLY A 19 21.41 1.26 -17.72
C GLY A 19 20.00 0.93 -17.22
N GLU A 20 18.93 1.32 -17.87
CA GLU A 20 18.76 1.93 -19.18
C GLU A 20 17.39 2.62 -19.14
N ALA A 21 17.39 3.94 -19.27
CA ALA A 21 16.16 4.70 -19.39
C ALA A 21 15.56 4.38 -20.76
N LYS A 22 14.58 3.47 -20.80
CA LYS A 22 13.80 3.18 -22.00
C LYS A 22 12.91 4.39 -22.29
N THR A 23 13.44 5.28 -23.12
CA THR A 23 12.68 6.30 -23.84
C THR A 23 11.55 5.60 -24.62
N PRO A 24 10.28 6.01 -24.46
CA PRO A 24 9.28 5.64 -25.45
C PRO A 24 9.59 6.46 -26.70
N SER A 25 10.18 5.79 -27.69
CA SER A 25 10.31 6.27 -29.07
C SER A 25 8.95 6.79 -29.55
N ALA A 26 8.89 8.09 -29.78
CA ALA A 26 7.76 8.77 -30.40
C ALA A 26 7.61 8.24 -31.82
N THR A 27 6.69 7.30 -32.00
CA THR A 27 6.23 6.88 -33.33
C THR A 27 5.18 7.90 -33.78
N THR A 28 5.67 8.95 -34.44
CA THR A 28 4.86 9.80 -35.30
C THR A 28 4.43 8.96 -36.49
N LEU A 29 3.13 8.65 -36.58
CA LEU A 29 2.51 8.27 -37.84
C LEU A 29 1.45 9.32 -38.18
N GLU A 30 1.72 9.97 -39.29
CA GLU A 30 0.89 11.00 -39.90
C GLU A 30 -0.40 10.40 -40.44
N TYR A 31 -1.51 11.10 -40.21
CA TYR A 31 -2.80 10.85 -40.85
C TYR A 31 -2.90 11.69 -42.12
N PRO A 32 -3.10 11.05 -43.28
CA PRO A 32 -3.69 11.74 -44.41
C PRO A 32 -5.08 11.18 -44.72
N THR A 33 -6.00 12.09 -45.06
CA THR A 33 -7.30 11.91 -45.75
C THR A 33 -8.59 11.87 -44.90
N GLY A 34 -9.09 13.07 -44.55
CA GLY A 34 -10.19 13.66 -45.32
C GLY A 34 -11.59 13.02 -45.26
N ILE A 35 -12.07 12.57 -44.09
CA ILE A 35 -13.51 12.32 -43.89
C ILE A 35 -14.06 13.30 -42.84
N VAL A 36 -14.82 14.27 -43.33
CA VAL A 36 -15.72 15.10 -42.52
C VAL A 36 -16.94 14.26 -42.15
N ALA A 37 -16.93 13.71 -40.94
CA ALA A 37 -18.14 13.18 -40.32
C ALA A 37 -18.82 14.29 -39.51
N VAL A 38 -19.96 14.78 -40.01
CA VAL A 38 -20.92 15.56 -39.21
C VAL A 38 -21.52 14.60 -38.19
N VAL A 39 -20.90 14.50 -37.01
CA VAL A 39 -21.52 13.86 -35.85
C VAL A 39 -22.42 14.89 -35.20
N CYS A 40 -23.73 14.66 -35.32
CA CYS A 40 -24.74 15.39 -34.58
C CYS A 40 -24.38 15.47 -33.09
N SER A 41 -24.41 16.69 -32.58
CA SER A 41 -24.35 17.04 -31.17
C SER A 41 -25.39 16.22 -30.39
N ARG A 42 -24.97 15.14 -29.73
CA ARG A 42 -25.77 14.50 -28.68
C ARG A 42 -25.57 15.34 -27.42
N PRO A 43 -26.62 15.93 -26.83
CA PRO A 43 -26.48 16.60 -25.55
C PRO A 43 -25.95 15.59 -24.54
N ALA A 44 -24.80 15.94 -23.97
CA ALA A 44 -24.16 15.19 -22.91
C ALA A 44 -25.08 15.15 -21.70
N VAL A 45 -25.85 14.07 -21.54
CA VAL A 45 -26.33 13.69 -20.23
C VAL A 45 -25.11 13.19 -19.49
N ARG A 46 -24.36 14.13 -18.89
CA ARG A 46 -23.48 13.86 -17.76
C ARG A 46 -24.38 13.35 -16.65
N ILE A 47 -24.66 12.04 -16.68
CA ILE A 47 -25.06 11.33 -15.47
C ILE A 47 -23.86 11.52 -14.55
N GLY A 48 -23.97 12.49 -13.65
CA GLY A 48 -22.97 12.69 -12.62
C GLY A 48 -22.85 11.34 -11.93
N THR A 49 -21.72 10.68 -12.12
CA THR A 49 -21.35 9.54 -11.31
C THR A 49 -21.31 10.07 -9.89
N ILE A 50 -22.41 9.90 -9.16
CA ILE A 50 -22.42 9.88 -7.72
C ILE A 50 -21.46 8.75 -7.34
N MET A 51 -20.17 9.07 -7.27
CA MET A 51 -19.16 8.22 -6.69
C MET A 51 -19.58 8.07 -5.24
N ALA A 52 -20.43 7.07 -4.99
CA ALA A 52 -20.80 6.65 -3.66
C ALA A 52 -19.50 6.57 -2.88
N LYS A 53 -19.42 7.29 -1.76
CA LYS A 53 -18.29 7.21 -0.85
C LYS A 53 -18.15 5.74 -0.48
N ALA A 54 -17.24 5.06 -1.16
CA ALA A 54 -17.09 3.63 -0.99
C ALA A 54 -16.75 3.42 0.47
N LYS A 55 -17.61 2.69 1.20
CA LYS A 55 -17.23 2.12 2.49
C LYS A 55 -15.86 1.49 2.27
N ALA A 56 -14.85 1.86 3.07
CA ALA A 56 -13.49 1.41 2.89
C ALA A 56 -13.50 -0.12 2.79
N SER A 57 -13.48 -0.62 1.57
CA SER A 57 -13.63 -2.03 1.32
C SER A 57 -12.28 -2.64 1.60
N LEU A 58 -12.27 -3.74 2.33
CA LEU A 58 -11.07 -4.51 2.62
C LEU A 58 -10.40 -5.09 1.35
N SER A 59 -10.93 -4.77 0.16
CA SER A 59 -10.39 -5.11 -1.16
C SER A 59 -8.97 -4.60 -1.36
N ASN A 60 -8.59 -3.49 -0.70
CA ASN A 60 -7.22 -3.00 -0.80
C ASN A 60 -6.68 -2.48 0.54
N VAL A 61 -5.99 -3.36 1.25
CA VAL A 61 -5.36 -3.07 2.55
C VAL A 61 -4.31 -1.96 2.44
N ARG A 62 -3.64 -1.88 1.29
CA ARG A 62 -2.65 -0.84 1.01
C ARG A 62 -3.25 0.56 1.08
N ASN A 63 -4.46 0.74 0.55
CA ASN A 63 -5.16 2.02 0.57
C ASN A 63 -5.58 2.40 2.00
N ILE A 64 -6.03 1.41 2.78
CA ILE A 64 -6.36 1.60 4.20
C ILE A 64 -5.12 2.07 4.95
N ARG A 65 -3.97 1.42 4.77
CA ARG A 65 -2.71 1.86 5.39
C ARG A 65 -2.32 3.26 4.94
N GLN A 66 -2.36 3.55 3.65
CA GLN A 66 -2.03 4.87 3.12
C GLN A 66 -2.92 5.97 3.72
N SER A 67 -4.21 5.69 3.95
CA SER A 67 -5.12 6.65 4.59
C SER A 67 -4.73 7.00 6.05
N THR A 68 -4.01 6.10 6.73
CA THR A 68 -3.50 6.35 8.09
C THR A 68 -2.14 7.06 8.11
N GLY A 69 -1.45 7.15 6.97
CA GLY A 69 -0.09 7.70 6.91
C GLY A 69 0.97 6.85 7.62
N LEU A 70 0.64 5.63 8.06
CA LEU A 70 1.56 4.76 8.79
C LEU A 70 2.45 3.93 7.85
N ASN A 71 3.68 3.68 8.31
CA ASN A 71 4.57 2.73 7.64
C ASN A 71 4.04 1.29 7.79
N GLN A 72 4.43 0.39 6.88
CA GLN A 72 3.99 -1.01 6.88
C GLN A 72 4.24 -1.69 8.23
N SER A 73 5.45 -1.59 8.77
CA SER A 73 5.80 -2.23 10.05
C SER A 73 4.90 -1.79 11.20
N VAL A 74 4.65 -0.48 11.32
CA VAL A 74 3.84 0.12 12.39
C VAL A 74 2.36 -0.21 12.24
N PHE A 75 1.86 -0.28 11.00
CA PHE A 75 0.48 -0.66 10.72
C PHE A 75 0.24 -2.14 11.08
N TRP A 76 1.11 -3.03 10.60
CA TRP A 76 0.94 -4.47 10.77
C TRP A 76 1.23 -4.95 12.19
N SER A 77 2.12 -4.27 12.92
CA SER A 77 2.40 -4.59 14.32
C SER A 77 1.18 -4.46 15.22
N LYS A 78 0.24 -3.55 14.89
CA LYS A 78 -1.04 -3.41 15.61
C LYS A 78 -1.86 -4.69 15.60
N PHE A 79 -1.83 -5.41 14.47
CA PHE A 79 -2.57 -6.65 14.27
C PHE A 79 -1.74 -7.89 14.64
N GLY A 80 -0.56 -7.72 15.24
CA GLY A 80 0.35 -8.81 15.56
C GLY A 80 1.00 -9.47 14.33
N VAL A 81 0.99 -8.77 13.19
CA VAL A 81 1.55 -9.27 11.92
C VAL A 81 2.95 -8.70 11.72
N THR A 82 3.90 -9.55 11.31
CA THR A 82 5.27 -9.11 11.01
C THR A 82 5.31 -8.29 9.71
N GLN A 83 6.32 -7.43 9.57
CA GLN A 83 6.47 -6.60 8.36
C GLN A 83 6.57 -7.43 7.06
N SER A 84 7.24 -8.58 7.10
CA SER A 84 7.37 -9.48 5.94
C SER A 84 6.06 -10.19 5.58
N ALA A 85 5.23 -10.55 6.57
CA ALA A 85 3.89 -11.09 6.34
C ALA A 85 2.94 -10.00 5.83
N GLY A 86 3.00 -8.81 6.41
CA GLY A 86 2.21 -7.65 6.00
C GLY A 86 2.46 -7.23 4.56
N SER A 87 3.71 -7.21 4.12
CA SER A 87 4.07 -6.94 2.72
C SER A 87 3.40 -7.93 1.77
N ARG A 88 3.37 -9.23 2.11
CA ARG A 88 2.71 -10.27 1.30
C ARG A 88 1.19 -10.05 1.18
N TYR A 89 0.56 -9.57 2.24
CA TYR A 89 -0.86 -9.23 2.24
C TYR A 89 -1.17 -7.96 1.44
N GLU A 90 -0.21 -7.04 1.30
CA GLU A 90 -0.36 -5.85 0.46
C GLU A 90 -0.10 -6.11 -1.03
N SER A 91 0.69 -7.13 -1.39
CA SER A 91 1.12 -7.37 -2.77
C SER A 91 0.36 -8.48 -3.49
N ASP A 92 0.20 -9.66 -2.89
CA ASP A 92 -0.12 -10.88 -3.68
C ASP A 92 -1.05 -11.88 -2.98
N ARG A 93 -1.38 -11.71 -1.69
CA ARG A 93 -2.21 -12.67 -0.94
C ARG A 93 -3.52 -12.10 -0.42
N SER A 94 -4.58 -12.90 -0.57
CA SER A 94 -5.82 -12.67 0.15
C SER A 94 -5.59 -12.78 1.65
N LEU A 95 -6.12 -11.84 2.41
CA LEU A 95 -6.07 -11.87 3.87
C LEU A 95 -6.76 -13.13 4.45
N PRO A 96 -6.18 -13.76 5.49
CA PRO A 96 -6.84 -14.87 6.17
C PRO A 96 -8.14 -14.38 6.82
N ALA A 97 -9.16 -15.24 6.87
CA ALA A 97 -10.48 -14.92 7.41
C ALA A 97 -10.48 -14.21 8.78
N PRO A 98 -9.70 -14.65 9.80
CA PRO A 98 -9.68 -13.97 11.09
C PRO A 98 -9.14 -12.54 11.00
N LEU A 99 -8.13 -12.29 10.16
CA LEU A 99 -7.55 -10.95 10.01
C LEU A 99 -8.52 -10.02 9.27
N LYS A 100 -9.29 -10.54 8.31
CA LYS A 100 -10.36 -9.78 7.64
C LYS A 100 -11.41 -9.31 8.64
N LEU A 101 -11.86 -10.20 9.53
CA LEU A 101 -12.85 -9.88 10.56
C LEU A 101 -12.31 -8.79 11.51
N LEU A 102 -11.08 -8.95 11.98
CA LEU A 102 -10.45 -8.02 12.90
C LEU A 102 -10.25 -6.62 12.27
N MET A 103 -9.75 -6.58 11.04
CA MET A 103 -9.58 -5.33 10.31
C MET A 103 -10.93 -4.68 9.99
N GLN A 104 -11.97 -5.46 9.67
CA GLN A 104 -13.31 -4.93 9.46
C GLN A 104 -13.86 -4.28 10.74
N ALA A 105 -13.70 -4.93 11.89
CA ALA A 105 -14.10 -4.37 13.19
C ALA A 105 -13.33 -3.08 13.55
N TRP A 106 -12.05 -3.02 13.19
CA TRP A 106 -11.22 -1.81 13.36
C TRP A 106 -11.64 -0.67 12.41
N LEU A 107 -11.97 -0.98 11.15
CA LEU A 107 -12.49 -0.01 10.18
C LEU A 107 -13.86 0.55 10.59
N ASP A 108 -14.72 -0.32 11.11
CA ASP A 108 -16.04 0.04 11.64
C ASP A 108 -15.95 0.76 13.00
N LYS A 109 -14.73 0.99 13.52
CA LYS A 109 -14.46 1.65 14.82
C LYS A 109 -15.15 1.01 16.01
N VAL A 110 -15.41 -0.30 15.92
CA VAL A 110 -15.88 -1.12 17.05
C VAL A 110 -14.73 -1.41 18.02
N ILE A 111 -13.50 -1.47 17.49
CA ILE A 111 -12.28 -1.72 18.25
C ILE A 111 -11.31 -0.55 18.04
N ASP A 112 -10.98 0.13 19.13
CA ASP A 112 -9.96 1.18 19.15
C ASP A 112 -8.54 0.63 19.19
N ASP A 113 -7.57 1.44 18.77
CA ASP A 113 -6.14 1.11 18.80
C ASP A 113 -5.66 0.71 20.21
N GLU A 114 -6.19 1.36 21.25
CA GLU A 114 -5.87 1.03 22.65
C GLU A 114 -6.39 -0.34 23.06
N MET A 115 -7.62 -0.68 22.65
CA MET A 115 -8.21 -1.99 22.90
C MET A 115 -7.45 -3.09 22.17
N LEU A 116 -7.01 -2.82 20.94
CA LEU A 116 -6.18 -3.73 20.16
C LEU A 116 -4.84 -4.03 20.87
N ALA A 117 -4.19 -3.01 21.43
CA ALA A 117 -2.97 -3.17 22.22
C ALA A 117 -3.21 -3.99 23.51
N LYS A 118 -4.32 -3.73 24.22
CA LYS A 118 -4.72 -4.51 25.40
C LYS A 118 -4.99 -5.97 25.07
N LEU A 119 -5.66 -6.25 23.96
CA LEU A 119 -5.91 -7.61 23.48
C LEU A 119 -4.60 -8.33 23.12
N ALA A 120 -3.70 -7.65 22.40
CA ALA A 120 -2.39 -8.21 22.07
C ALA A 120 -1.59 -8.55 23.33
N ALA A 121 -1.58 -7.67 24.34
CA ALA A 121 -0.91 -7.93 25.62
C ALA A 121 -1.52 -9.12 26.39
N LYS A 122 -2.84 -9.28 26.36
CA LYS A 122 -3.52 -10.44 26.97
C LYS A 122 -3.15 -11.74 26.28
N VAL A 123 -3.11 -11.76 24.95
CA VAL A 123 -2.73 -12.95 24.17
C VAL A 123 -1.26 -13.30 24.43
N ALA A 124 -0.36 -12.31 24.47
CA ALA A 124 1.05 -12.53 24.74
C ALA A 124 1.33 -13.06 26.17
N LYS A 125 0.50 -12.72 27.15
CA LYS A 125 0.61 -13.22 28.53
C LYS A 125 0.04 -14.64 28.71
N ALA A 126 -0.81 -15.08 27.80
CA ALA A 126 -1.50 -16.37 27.89
C ALA A 126 -0.70 -17.52 27.25
N GLY A 127 0.31 -17.22 26.44
CA GLY A 127 1.26 -18.18 25.88
C GLY A 127 2.55 -18.23 26.68
#